data_AF-A0A7W1FV19-F1
#
_entry.id   AF-A0A7W1FV19-F1
#
_cell.length_a   1.000
_cell.length_b   1.000
_cell.length_c   1.000
_cell.angle_alpha   90.00
_cell.angle_beta   90.00
_cell.angle_gamma   90.00
#
_symmetry.space_group_name_H-M   'P 1'
#
loop_
_entity.id
_entity.type
_entity.pdbx_description
1 polymer ?
#
loop_
_entity_poly.entity_id
_entity_poly.type
_entity_poly.pdbx_seq_one_letter_code
_entity_poly.pdbx_strand_id
1 'polypeptide(L)'
;MVKKNRAGRAREPRDLLPLSPAVLHILLALADEERHGYGIMREVEGRTGGQTRLGPGTLYGSIKRMLADALIEESDERPDPAMDDQRR
;
A
#
# COMPACT_ATOMS: atom_id res chain seq x y z
N MET A 1 -13.11 -2.82 -28.48
CA MET A 1 -14.39 -3.02 -27.76
C MET A 1 -14.11 -2.90 -26.27
N VAL A 2 -14.21 -1.68 -25.71
CA VAL A 2 -13.84 -1.41 -24.32
C VAL A 2 -15.06 -1.72 -23.44
N LYS A 3 -14.98 -2.79 -22.64
CA LYS A 3 -16.03 -3.12 -21.67
C LYS A 3 -15.97 -2.08 -20.56
N LYS A 4 -16.81 -1.06 -20.66
CA LYS A 4 -17.11 -0.09 -19.60
C LYS A 4 -17.71 -0.89 -18.43
N ASN A 5 -16.89 -1.27 -17.46
CA ASN A 5 -17.36 -2.00 -16.30
C ASN A 5 -18.32 -1.07 -15.55
N ARG A 6 -19.55 -1.52 -15.32
CA ARG A 6 -20.58 -0.75 -14.62
C ARG A 6 -20.01 -0.36 -13.26
N ALA A 7 -19.89 0.93 -13.00
CA ALA A 7 -19.53 1.43 -11.68
C ALA A 7 -20.58 0.93 -10.69
N GLY A 8 -20.28 -0.18 -10.01
CA GLY A 8 -20.82 -0.43 -8.68
C GLY A 8 -20.52 0.81 -7.85
N ARG A 9 -21.45 1.22 -6.99
CA ARG A 9 -21.33 2.41 -6.14
C ARG A 9 -19.88 2.56 -5.66
N ALA A 10 -19.24 3.69 -5.96
CA ALA A 10 -17.90 3.99 -5.47
C ALA A 10 -17.92 3.79 -3.94
N ARG A 11 -17.00 2.97 -3.44
CA ARG A 11 -16.95 2.61 -2.02
C ARG A 11 -16.63 3.89 -1.24
N GLU A 12 -17.50 4.28 -0.31
CA GLU A 12 -17.29 5.50 0.46
C GLU A 12 -16.17 5.25 1.49
N PRO A 13 -15.31 6.23 1.82
CA PRO A 13 -14.25 6.03 2.81
C PRO A 13 -14.77 5.56 4.18
N ARG A 14 -16.01 5.93 4.53
CA ARG A 14 -16.69 5.51 5.76
C ARG A 14 -16.99 4.01 5.79
N ASP A 15 -17.15 3.37 4.63
CA ASP A 15 -17.38 1.92 4.51
C ASP A 15 -16.11 1.11 4.76
N LEU A 16 -14.94 1.77 4.84
CA LEU A 16 -13.64 1.16 5.10
C LEU A 16 -13.23 1.24 6.58
N LEU A 17 -14.03 1.92 7.41
CA LEU A 17 -13.70 2.12 8.82
C LEU A 17 -14.21 0.95 9.70
N PRO A 18 -13.45 0.54 10.74
CA PRO A 18 -12.11 1.03 11.07
C PRO A 18 -11.04 0.41 10.14
N LEU A 19 -10.09 1.23 9.71
CA LEU A 19 -8.87 0.73 9.07
C LEU A 19 -7.93 0.16 10.14
N SER A 20 -7.18 -0.89 9.79
CA SER A 20 -6.07 -1.30 10.65
C SER A 20 -4.99 -0.21 10.65
N PRO A 21 -4.21 -0.06 11.74
CA PRO A 21 -3.12 0.92 11.78
C PRO A 21 -2.14 0.76 10.62
N ALA A 22 -1.80 -0.48 10.25
CA ALA A 22 -0.92 -0.75 9.12
C ALA A 22 -1.50 -0.23 7.79
N VAL A 23 -2.79 -0.49 7.50
CA VAL A 23 -3.43 -0.02 6.26
C VAL A 23 -3.47 1.50 6.21
N LEU A 24 -3.82 2.15 7.31
CA LEU A 24 -3.82 3.62 7.40
C LEU A 24 -2.44 4.19 7.09
N HIS A 25 -1.39 3.66 7.72
CA HIS A 25 -0.02 4.12 7.52
C HIS A 25 0.51 3.86 6.11
N ILE A 26 0.15 2.73 5.49
CA ILE A 26 0.52 2.43 4.11
C ILE A 26 -0.17 3.42 3.14
N LEU A 27 -1.47 3.68 3.31
CA LEU A 27 -2.19 4.65 2.48
C LEU A 27 -1.59 6.06 2.63
N LEU A 28 -1.25 6.47 3.86
CA LEU A 28 -0.58 7.76 4.11
C LEU A 28 0.81 7.85 3.47
N ALA A 29 1.57 6.76 3.48
CA ALA A 29 2.88 6.73 2.83
C ALA A 29 2.77 6.86 1.30
N LEU A 30 1.71 6.32 0.70
CA LEU A 30 1.44 6.35 -0.74
C LEU A 30 0.65 7.58 -1.21
N ALA A 31 0.17 8.43 -0.28
CA ALA A 31 -0.68 9.56 -0.62
C ALA A 31 0.05 10.66 -1.41
N ASP A 32 1.36 10.79 -1.20
CA ASP A 32 2.18 11.82 -1.83
C ASP A 32 2.86 11.33 -3.11
N GLU A 33 3.32 10.08 -3.13
CA GLU A 33 4.03 9.46 -4.27
C GLU A 33 3.93 7.94 -4.20
N GLU A 34 4.15 7.29 -5.34
CA GLU A 34 4.33 5.85 -5.39
C GLU A 34 5.59 5.42 -4.63
N ARG A 35 5.54 4.27 -3.95
CA ARG A 35 6.67 3.79 -3.14
C ARG A 35 6.81 2.29 -3.23
N HIS A 36 8.06 1.85 -3.26
CA HIS A 36 8.41 0.45 -3.03
C HIS A 36 8.17 0.05 -1.57
N GLY A 37 8.07 -1.26 -1.32
CA GLY A 37 7.81 -1.80 0.02
C GLY A 37 8.78 -1.27 1.10
N TYR A 38 10.08 -1.24 0.80
CA TYR A 38 11.07 -0.67 1.73
C TYR A 38 10.87 0.83 1.96
N GLY A 39 10.56 1.58 0.90
CA GLY A 39 10.22 3.01 1.00
C GLY A 39 9.03 3.26 1.91
N ILE A 40 8.00 2.42 1.82
CA ILE A 40 6.84 2.47 2.73
C ILE A 40 7.27 2.22 4.18
N MET A 41 8.10 1.20 4.45
CA MET A 41 8.59 0.93 5.81
C MET A 41 9.35 2.14 6.40
N ARG A 42 10.25 2.73 5.61
CA ARG A 42 11.04 3.91 6.02
C ARG A 42 10.17 5.13 6.25
N GLU A 43 9.19 5.36 5.39
CA GLU A 43 8.29 6.49 5.50
C GLU A 43 7.41 6.40 6.75
N VAL A 44 6.87 5.21 7.03
CA VAL A 44 6.05 5.00 8.24
C VAL A 44 6.88 5.15 9.52
N GLU A 45 8.11 4.62 9.54
CA GLU A 45 9.02 4.84 10.66
C GLU A 45 9.33 6.33 10.85
N GLY A 46 9.63 7.04 9.75
CA GLY A 46 9.95 8.47 9.75
C GLY A 46 8.78 9.33 10.24
N ARG A 47 7.59 9.16 9.66
CA ARG A 47 6.38 9.93 10.01
C ARG A 47 5.95 9.74 11.46
N THR A 48 6.19 8.56 12.02
CA THR A 48 5.77 8.24 13.40
C THR A 48 6.88 8.43 14.42
N GLY A 49 8.04 8.98 14.03
CA GLY A 49 9.19 9.12 14.93
C GLY A 49 9.64 7.78 15.54
N GLY A 50 9.48 6.69 14.79
CA GLY A 50 9.82 5.33 15.22
C GLY A 50 8.79 4.62 16.10
N GLN A 51 7.65 5.27 16.44
CA GLN A 51 6.60 4.63 17.25
C GLN A 51 5.91 3.48 16.52
N THR A 52 5.84 3.54 15.19
CA THR A 52 5.33 2.45 14.35
C THR A 52 6.42 1.95 13.42
N ARG A 53 6.61 0.63 13.42
CA ARG A 53 7.50 -0.07 12.50
C ARG A 53 6.76 -1.20 11.84
N LEU A 54 6.67 -1.17 10.52
CA LEU A 54 6.08 -2.26 9.76
C LEU A 54 7.18 -3.28 9.44
N GLY A 55 7.06 -4.49 9.98
CA GLY A 55 7.90 -5.60 9.53
C GLY A 55 7.49 -6.08 8.13
N PRO A 56 8.38 -6.76 7.38
CA PRO A 56 8.09 -7.26 6.03
C PRO A 56 6.81 -8.09 5.96
N GLY A 57 6.60 -9.02 6.90
CA GLY A 57 5.39 -9.86 6.92
C GLY A 57 4.10 -9.06 7.06
N THR A 58 4.07 -8.06 7.95
CA THR A 58 2.91 -7.19 8.14
C THR A 58 2.68 -6.28 6.93
N LEU A 59 3.75 -5.72 6.37
CA LEU A 59 3.68 -4.86 5.20
C LEU A 59 3.13 -5.63 3.99
N TYR A 60 3.80 -6.69 3.56
CA TYR A 60 3.43 -7.42 2.34
C TYR A 60 2.09 -8.14 2.50
N GLY A 61 1.76 -8.61 3.70
CA GLY A 61 0.43 -9.13 4.00
C GLY A 61 -0.67 -8.06 3.86
N SER A 62 -0.41 -6.84 4.32
CA SER A 62 -1.34 -5.72 4.17
C SER A 62 -1.48 -5.28 2.72
N ILE A 63 -0.36 -5.13 1.98
CA ILE A 63 -0.35 -4.80 0.55
C ILE A 63 -1.17 -5.82 -0.24
N LYS A 64 -0.93 -7.13 -0.03
CA LYS A 64 -1.68 -8.18 -0.73
C LYS A 64 -3.19 -8.07 -0.52
N ARG A 65 -3.61 -7.78 0.72
CA ARG A 65 -5.04 -7.58 1.03
C ARG A 65 -5.59 -6.30 0.40
N MET A 66 -4.83 -5.21 0.45
CA MET A 66 -5.24 -3.92 -0.12
C MET A 66 -5.37 -4.00 -1.65
N LEU A 67 -4.49 -4.73 -2.33
CA LEU A 67 -4.62 -5.03 -3.77
C LEU A 67 -5.90 -5.83 -4.05
N ALA A 68 -6.17 -6.88 -3.26
CA ALA A 68 -7.38 -7.69 -3.41
C ALA A 68 -8.67 -6.87 -3.15
N ASP A 69 -8.62 -5.90 -2.24
CA ASP A 69 -9.70 -4.99 -1.92
C ASP A 69 -9.79 -3.77 -2.87
N ALA A 70 -8.91 -3.70 -3.89
CA ALA A 70 -8.77 -2.60 -4.83
C ALA A 70 -8.59 -1.21 -4.16
N LEU A 71 -7.88 -1.18 -3.03
CA LEU A 71 -7.53 0.04 -2.30
C LEU A 71 -6.24 0.69 -2.84
N ILE A 72 -5.37 -0.12 -3.44
CA ILE A 72 -4.13 0.29 -4.12
C ILE A 72 -4.00 -0.54 -5.39
N GLU A 73 -3.12 -0.09 -6.28
CA GLU A 73 -2.72 -0.80 -7.49
C GLU A 73 -1.19 -0.85 -7.60
N GLU A 74 -0.68 -1.79 -8.39
CA GLU A 74 0.74 -1.81 -8.74
C GLU A 74 1.01 -0.70 -9.76
N SER A 75 2.15 -0.02 -9.62
CA SER A 75 2.59 0.95 -10.62
C SER A 75 3.17 0.25 -11.85
N ASP A 76 3.01 0.88 -13.01
CA ASP A 76 3.65 0.48 -14.26
C ASP A 76 5.17 0.74 -14.27
N GLU A 77 5.68 1.48 -13.29
CA GLU A 77 7.11 1.78 -13.17
C GLU A 77 7.88 0.55 -12.67
N ARG A 78 8.77 0.01 -13.51
CA ARG A 78 9.58 -1.16 -13.16
C ARG A 78 10.49 -0.80 -11.98
N PRO A 79 10.53 -1.61 -10.92
CA PRO A 79 11.46 -1.39 -9.82
C PRO A 79 12.91 -1.39 -10.34
N ASP A 80 13.76 -0.55 -9.74
CA ASP A 80 15.21 -0.63 -9.93
C ASP A 80 15.65 -2.07 -9.58
N PRO A 81 16.28 -2.82 -10.52
CA PRO A 81 16.75 -4.18 -10.29
C PRO A 81 17.68 -4.32 -9.07
N ALA A 82 18.33 -3.24 -8.63
CA ALA A 82 19.19 -3.22 -7.45
C ALA A 82 18.42 -3.31 -6.12
N MET A 83 17.10 -3.13 -6.13
CA MET A 83 16.25 -3.11 -4.94
C MET A 83 15.35 -4.35 -4.80
N ASP A 84 15.49 -5.34 -5.70
CA ASP A 84 14.85 -6.67 -5.62
C ASP A 84 15.57 -7.60 -4.61
N ASP A 85 16.16 -7.00 -3.58
CA ASP A 85 16.86 -7.67 -2.50
C ASP A 85 15.83 -8.15 -1.47
N GLN A 86 15.27 -9.34 -1.68
CA GLN A 86 15.13 -10.41 -0.66
C GLN A 86 14.22 -11.55 -1.14
N ARG A 87 14.72 -12.35 -2.08
CA ARG A 87 14.44 -13.80 -2.12
C ARG A 87 15.72 -14.56 -2.47
N ARG A 88 16.54 -14.82 -1.47
CA ARG A 88 17.44 -15.98 -1.42
C ARG A 88 17.17 -16.73 -0.12
#